data_AF-A0A1I7YY47-F1
#
_entry.id   AF-A0A1I7YY47-F1
#
_cell.length_a   1.000
_cell.length_b   1.000
_cell.length_c   1.000
_cell.angle_alpha   90.00
_cell.angle_beta   90.00
_cell.angle_gamma   90.00
#
_symmetry.space_group_name_H-M   'P 1'
#
loop_
_entity.id
_entity.type
_entity.pdbx_description
1 polymer ?
#
loop_
_entity_poly.entity_id
_entity_poly.type
_entity_poly.pdbx_seq_one_letter_code
_entity_poly.pdbx_strand_id
1 'polypeptide(L)'
;MAEKPNNQTQTAAGTSTSSSTGQEGAEKQAAQPSTPRDVLLMRNILASAGIYDYDPRLISQMIEFSYAHTQNIMTEAKAISDYTGKKIVDEADVQFSLSASADKRFKNEEKRKKLMNELASQKNIVPLPAIKQMSGLRLPNDRFCLMNPSYVWHNTNQDNSSESQKRDYNKHASTSSLSADKVMRMLHTQNPLKRKPESPIEEEYD
;
A
#
# COMPACT_ATOMS: atom_id res chain seq x y z
N MET A 1 -13.05 14.11 78.98
CA MET A 1 -11.78 13.78 79.67
C MET A 1 -10.84 13.29 78.58
N ALA A 2 -10.08 14.20 77.96
CA ALA A 2 -8.70 14.59 78.35
C ALA A 2 -7.74 13.40 78.13
N GLU A 3 -6.60 13.46 77.45
CA GLU A 3 -5.74 14.52 76.92
C GLU A 3 -4.71 13.82 76.00
N LYS A 4 -4.16 14.50 74.99
CA LYS A 4 -2.83 14.16 74.42
C LYS A 4 -1.76 14.85 75.28
N PRO A 5 -0.51 14.36 75.36
CA PRO A 5 0.59 15.02 74.60
C PRO A 5 1.73 14.06 74.15
N ASN A 6 2.31 14.23 72.95
CA ASN A 6 3.58 14.92 72.63
C ASN A 6 4.86 14.08 72.82
N ASN A 7 5.65 13.84 71.76
CA ASN A 7 6.84 14.64 71.41
C ASN A 7 7.69 13.98 70.29
N GLN A 8 8.13 14.79 69.32
CA GLN A 8 9.19 14.48 68.35
C GLN A 8 10.57 14.58 69.02
N THR A 9 11.59 13.83 68.56
CA THR A 9 13.00 14.31 68.44
C THR A 9 13.85 13.30 67.64
N GLN A 10 14.54 13.81 66.61
CA GLN A 10 15.62 13.16 65.85
C GLN A 10 16.93 13.17 66.65
N THR A 11 17.84 12.20 66.46
CA THR A 11 19.30 12.45 66.53
C THR A 11 20.10 11.30 65.92
N ALA A 12 21.27 11.63 65.39
CA ALA A 12 22.14 10.83 64.54
C ALA A 12 23.42 10.33 65.25
N ALA A 13 24.04 9.31 64.63
CA ALA A 13 25.47 8.97 64.53
C ALA A 13 26.25 8.34 65.72
N GLY A 14 27.05 7.29 65.38
CA GLY A 14 28.22 6.78 66.12
C GLY A 14 28.28 5.25 66.27
N THR A 15 28.79 4.46 65.29
CA THR A 15 30.18 3.93 65.17
C THR A 15 30.52 2.89 66.27
N SER A 16 30.57 1.56 66.07
CA SER A 16 31.59 0.71 65.38
C SER A 16 31.38 -0.72 65.96
N THR A 17 31.63 -1.88 65.34
CA THR A 17 32.91 -2.42 64.81
C THR A 17 32.67 -3.83 64.25
N SER A 18 33.30 -4.15 63.08
CA SER A 18 33.81 -5.45 62.56
C SER A 18 32.95 -6.73 62.66
N SER A 19 32.82 -7.63 61.68
CA SER A 19 33.69 -8.19 60.61
C SER A 19 32.82 -9.30 59.97
N SER A 20 32.80 -9.67 58.68
CA SER A 20 33.83 -10.02 57.69
C SER A 20 33.04 -10.40 56.40
N THR A 21 33.36 -9.86 55.21
CA THR A 21 34.25 -10.43 54.16
C THR A 21 33.72 -11.77 53.61
N GLY A 22 33.45 -11.99 52.31
CA GLY A 22 33.68 -11.26 51.06
C GLY A 22 32.81 -11.85 49.91
N GLN A 23 32.44 -11.04 48.91
CA GLN A 23 32.97 -11.01 47.52
C GLN A 23 32.23 -12.00 46.59
N GLU A 24 31.81 -11.70 45.36
CA GLU A 24 32.18 -10.62 44.42
C GLU A 24 31.20 -10.63 43.23
N GLY A 25 30.98 -9.48 42.57
CA GLY A 25 30.24 -9.40 41.30
C GLY A 25 29.37 -8.16 41.08
N ALA A 26 29.79 -6.98 41.55
CA ALA A 26 29.15 -5.72 41.18
C ALA A 26 29.89 -5.08 40.00
N GLU A 27 29.48 -5.44 38.78
CA GLU A 27 29.87 -4.71 37.59
C GLU A 27 29.23 -3.32 37.58
N LYS A 28 30.09 -2.31 37.59
CA LYS A 28 29.78 -0.91 37.33
C LYS A 28 29.04 -0.80 36.00
N GLN A 29 27.72 -0.62 36.04
CA GLN A 29 27.01 -0.03 34.91
C GLN A 29 27.31 1.46 34.91
N ALA A 30 28.27 1.83 34.06
CA ALA A 30 28.47 3.17 33.56
C ALA A 30 27.10 3.78 33.21
N ALA A 31 26.93 5.07 33.54
CA ALA A 31 25.78 5.87 33.13
C ALA A 31 25.50 5.61 31.64
N GLN A 32 24.46 4.81 31.38
CA GLN A 32 24.00 4.52 30.04
C GLN A 32 23.60 5.86 29.42
N PRO A 33 23.89 6.11 28.13
CA PRO A 33 23.30 7.25 27.44
C PRO A 33 21.80 7.13 27.63
N SER A 34 21.18 8.12 28.29
CA SER A 34 19.77 8.09 28.64
C SER A 34 18.96 7.86 27.38
N THR A 35 18.54 6.62 27.16
CA THR A 35 17.78 6.25 25.97
C THR A 35 16.53 7.11 25.99
N PRO A 36 16.19 7.82 24.90
CA PRO A 36 15.07 8.74 24.92
C PRO A 36 13.76 7.99 25.19
N ARG A 37 12.81 8.68 25.83
CA ARG A 37 11.54 8.11 26.29
C ARG A 37 10.78 7.36 25.19
N ASP A 38 10.79 7.90 23.98
CA ASP A 38 10.07 7.34 22.84
C ASP A 38 10.65 6.00 22.39
N VAL A 39 11.97 5.84 22.44
CA VAL A 39 12.64 4.57 22.13
C VAL A 39 12.28 3.50 23.15
N LEU A 40 12.18 3.86 24.43
CA LEU A 40 11.70 2.96 25.49
C LEU A 40 10.24 2.56 25.27
N LEU A 41 9.38 3.51 24.90
CA LEU A 41 7.96 3.26 24.62
C LEU A 41 7.78 2.32 23.43
N MET A 42 8.49 2.56 22.33
CA MET A 42 8.46 1.71 21.14
C MET A 42 8.97 0.29 21.43
N ARG A 43 10.03 0.14 22.24
CA ARG A 43 10.50 -1.18 22.71
C ARG A 43 9.44 -1.89 23.55
N ASN A 44 8.77 -1.18 24.45
CA ASN A 44 7.71 -1.76 25.28
C ASN A 44 6.51 -2.22 24.44
N ILE A 45 6.15 -1.48 23.39
CA ILE A 45 5.10 -1.88 22.44
C ILE A 45 5.51 -3.17 21.72
N LEU A 46 6.74 -3.26 21.18
CA LEU A 46 7.25 -4.46 20.53
C LEU A 46 7.29 -5.67 21.48
N ALA A 47 7.69 -5.45 22.74
CA ALA A 47 7.67 -6.48 23.77
C ALA A 47 6.24 -6.95 24.10
N SER A 48 5.26 -6.04 24.14
CA SER A 48 3.85 -6.40 24.35
C SER A 48 3.24 -7.17 23.18
N ALA A 49 3.77 -6.96 21.96
CA ALA A 49 3.42 -7.71 20.76
C ALA A 49 4.14 -9.07 20.65
N GLY A 50 5.04 -9.39 21.59
CA GLY A 50 5.81 -10.64 21.59
C GLY A 50 6.98 -10.66 20.59
N ILE A 51 7.43 -9.50 20.10
CA ILE A 51 8.52 -9.38 19.13
C ILE A 51 9.80 -8.98 19.87
N TYR A 52 10.72 -9.93 20.04
CA TYR A 52 11.98 -9.73 20.78
C TYR A 52 13.20 -9.62 19.87
N ASP A 53 13.13 -10.12 18.64
CA ASP A 53 14.20 -10.06 17.66
C ASP A 53 13.82 -9.09 16.53
N TYR A 54 14.54 -7.98 16.45
CA TYR A 54 14.33 -6.93 15.45
C TYR A 54 15.62 -6.13 15.23
N ASP A 55 15.77 -5.58 14.03
CA ASP A 55 16.88 -4.66 13.72
C ASP A 55 16.73 -3.35 14.52
N PRO A 56 17.76 -2.85 15.23
CA PRO A 56 17.70 -1.56 15.91
C PRO A 56 17.24 -0.38 15.02
N ARG A 57 17.45 -0.44 13.69
CA ARG A 57 16.96 0.58 12.75
C ARG A 57 15.44 0.66 12.70
N LEU A 58 14.73 -0.44 12.98
CA LEU A 58 13.27 -0.49 13.02
C LEU A 58 12.71 0.51 14.02
N ILE A 59 13.33 0.66 15.19
CA ILE A 59 12.85 1.60 16.21
C ILE A 59 12.93 3.04 15.69
N SER A 60 14.05 3.41 15.07
CA SER A 60 14.21 4.74 14.48
C SER A 60 13.14 5.01 13.42
N GLN A 61 12.89 4.04 12.54
CA GLN A 61 11.89 4.17 11.49
C GLN A 61 10.47 4.25 12.04
N MET A 62 10.16 3.49 13.09
CA MET A 62 8.84 3.46 13.70
C MET A 62 8.52 4.78 14.41
N ILE A 63 9.53 5.39 15.03
CA ILE A 63 9.42 6.73 15.61
C ILE A 63 9.18 7.77 14.51
N GLU A 64 9.99 7.77 13.45
CA GLU A 64 9.81 8.69 12.32
C GLU A 64 8.41 8.56 11.71
N PHE A 65 7.93 7.33 11.53
CA PHE A 65 6.57 7.06 11.05
C PHE A 65 5.51 7.64 11.98
N SER A 66 5.64 7.44 13.29
CA SER A 66 4.66 7.95 14.27
C SER A 66 4.57 9.48 14.23
N TYR A 67 5.71 10.17 14.21
CA TYR A 67 5.76 11.63 14.14
C TYR A 67 5.21 12.15 12.81
N ALA A 68 5.61 11.54 11.69
CA ALA A 68 5.09 11.91 10.37
C ALA A 68 3.57 11.67 10.27
N HIS A 69 3.07 10.58 10.86
CA HIS A 69 1.64 10.27 10.85
C HIS A 69 0.82 11.27 11.67
N THR A 70 1.23 11.56 12.90
CA THR A 70 0.56 12.55 13.75
C THR A 70 0.64 13.95 13.15
N GLN A 71 1.78 14.32 12.55
CA GLN A 71 1.92 15.58 11.84
C GLN A 71 0.92 15.70 10.69
N ASN A 72 0.82 14.67 9.85
CA ASN A 72 -0.14 14.67 8.73
C ASN A 72 -1.58 14.80 9.22
N ILE A 73 -1.99 14.04 10.24
CA ILE A 73 -3.34 14.15 10.83
C ILE A 73 -3.58 15.56 11.38
N MET A 74 -2.62 16.13 12.11
CA MET A 74 -2.78 17.45 12.71
C MET A 74 -2.82 18.57 11.65
N THR A 75 -2.08 18.42 10.55
CA THR A 75 -2.15 19.37 9.42
C THR A 75 -3.50 19.32 8.71
N GLU A 76 -4.07 18.12 8.54
CA GLU A 76 -5.42 17.97 7.98
C GLU A 76 -6.48 18.54 8.94
N ALA A 77 -6.38 18.25 10.24
CA ALA A 77 -7.30 18.74 11.26
C ALA A 77 -7.29 20.26 11.35
N LYS A 78 -6.10 20.87 11.24
CA LYS A 78 -5.96 22.33 11.15
C LYS A 78 -6.68 22.89 9.93
N ALA A 79 -6.54 22.27 8.76
CA ALA A 79 -7.23 22.71 7.55
C ALA A 79 -8.77 22.63 7.68
N ILE A 80 -9.28 21.63 8.42
CA ILE A 80 -10.71 21.49 8.72
C ILE A 80 -11.18 22.55 9.72
N SER A 81 -10.39 22.82 10.76
CA SER A 81 -10.65 23.91 11.71
C SER A 81 -10.69 25.26 11.01
N ASP A 82 -9.74 25.52 10.10
CA ASP A 82 -9.69 26.74 9.29
C ASP A 82 -10.92 26.86 8.37
N TYR A 83 -11.38 25.75 7.79
CA TYR A 83 -12.61 25.70 6.98
C TYR A 83 -13.87 26.04 7.78
N THR A 84 -13.96 25.59 9.03
CA THR A 84 -15.08 25.90 9.93
C THR A 84 -14.96 27.26 10.61
N GLY A 85 -13.86 28.01 10.36
CA GLY A 85 -13.60 29.32 10.95
C GLY A 85 -13.18 29.28 12.42
N LYS A 86 -12.84 28.10 12.95
CA LYS A 86 -12.38 27.90 14.32
C LYS A 86 -10.86 28.12 14.39
N LYS A 87 -10.39 28.84 15.41
CA LYS A 87 -8.95 29.09 15.66
C LYS A 87 -8.29 28.01 16.52
N ILE A 88 -9.09 27.17 17.19
CA ILE A 88 -8.65 26.10 18.06
C ILE A 88 -9.12 24.80 17.42
N VAL A 89 -8.23 23.83 17.31
CA VAL A 89 -8.54 22.50 16.77
C VAL A 89 -9.32 21.72 17.81
N ASP A 90 -10.52 21.25 17.45
CA ASP A 90 -11.37 20.44 18.32
C ASP A 90 -11.08 18.93 18.15
N GLU A 91 -11.54 18.13 19.10
CA GLU A 91 -11.49 16.66 18.99
C GLU A 91 -12.23 16.15 17.74
N ALA A 92 -13.36 16.77 17.40
CA ALA A 92 -14.15 16.41 16.22
C ALA A 92 -13.35 16.57 14.92
N ASP A 93 -12.50 17.60 14.83
CA ASP A 93 -11.67 17.85 13.65
C ASP A 93 -10.60 16.76 13.50
N VAL A 94 -9.99 16.36 14.61
CA VAL A 94 -9.01 15.25 14.65
C VAL A 94 -9.67 13.91 14.31
N GLN A 95 -10.86 13.63 14.84
CA GLN A 95 -11.61 12.41 14.50
C GLN A 95 -12.00 12.37 13.02
N PHE A 96 -12.40 13.51 12.46
CA PHE A 96 -12.71 13.62 11.03
C PHE A 96 -11.45 13.38 10.18
N SER A 97 -10.31 14.00 10.50
CA SER A 97 -9.04 13.74 9.80
C SER A 97 -8.62 12.28 9.90
N LEU A 98 -8.76 11.66 11.08
CA LEU A 98 -8.40 10.27 11.28
C LEU A 98 -9.27 9.33 10.44
N SER A 99 -10.59 9.55 10.39
CA SER A 99 -11.48 8.72 9.58
C SER A 99 -11.20 8.88 8.08
N ALA A 100 -10.96 10.12 7.61
CA ALA A 100 -10.58 10.39 6.23
C ALA A 100 -9.24 9.76 5.84
N SER A 101 -8.25 9.78 6.74
CA SER A 101 -6.94 9.13 6.54
C SER A 101 -7.05 7.60 6.59
N ALA A 102 -7.92 7.09 7.47
CA ALA A 102 -8.15 5.66 7.62
C ALA A 102 -8.78 5.05 6.37
N ASP A 103 -9.74 5.70 5.73
CA ASP A 103 -10.31 5.19 4.48
C ASP A 103 -9.28 5.11 3.34
N LYS A 104 -8.24 5.97 3.35
CA LYS A 104 -7.15 5.94 2.36
C LYS A 104 -6.09 4.88 2.64
N ARG A 105 -5.76 4.64 3.91
CA ARG A 105 -4.58 3.84 4.32
C ARG A 105 -4.94 2.56 5.05
N PHE A 106 -5.93 2.59 5.93
CA PHE A 106 -6.34 1.44 6.71
C PHE A 106 -7.42 0.67 5.95
N LYS A 107 -7.10 -0.57 5.61
CA LYS A 107 -8.03 -1.49 4.96
C LYS A 107 -9.12 -1.81 5.98
N ASN A 108 -10.28 -1.15 5.90
CA ASN A 108 -11.45 -1.59 6.65
C ASN A 108 -11.80 -3.00 6.18
N GLU A 109 -11.45 -3.99 7.01
CA GLU A 109 -11.46 -5.41 6.64
C GLU A 109 -12.87 -5.87 6.26
N GLU A 110 -13.88 -5.41 6.98
CA GLU A 110 -15.27 -5.77 6.74
C GLU A 110 -15.80 -5.21 5.41
N LYS A 111 -15.56 -3.91 5.15
CA LYS A 111 -15.98 -3.28 3.89
C LYS A 111 -15.31 -3.95 2.69
N ARG A 112 -14.01 -4.25 2.81
CA ARG A 112 -13.24 -4.96 1.76
C ARG A 112 -13.76 -6.37 1.51
N LYS A 113 -14.09 -7.12 2.57
CA LYS A 113 -14.62 -8.48 2.45
C LYS A 113 -15.98 -8.50 1.75
N LYS A 114 -16.88 -7.58 2.11
CA LYS A 114 -18.19 -7.44 1.46
C LYS A 114 -18.03 -7.13 -0.04
N LEU A 115 -17.22 -6.14 -0.38
CA LEU A 115 -16.93 -5.78 -1.76
C LEU A 115 -16.29 -6.95 -2.54
N MET A 116 -15.34 -7.67 -1.92
CA MET A 116 -14.71 -8.84 -2.56
C MET A 116 -15.72 -9.95 -2.84
N ASN A 117 -16.62 -10.23 -1.90
CA ASN A 117 -17.65 -11.25 -2.08
C ASN A 117 -18.65 -10.88 -3.18
N GLU A 118 -19.01 -9.59 -3.28
CA GLU A 118 -19.86 -9.08 -4.35
C GLU A 118 -19.18 -9.24 -5.72
N LEU A 119 -17.93 -8.80 -5.84
CA LEU A 119 -17.13 -8.96 -7.07
C LEU A 119 -16.93 -10.44 -7.42
N ALA A 120 -16.68 -11.30 -6.44
CA ALA A 120 -16.56 -12.73 -6.65
C ALA A 120 -17.88 -13.32 -7.17
N SER A 121 -19.02 -12.94 -6.58
CA SER A 121 -20.33 -13.37 -7.05
C SER A 121 -20.58 -12.92 -8.50
N GLN A 122 -20.25 -11.67 -8.85
CA GLN A 122 -20.38 -11.16 -10.22
C GLN A 122 -19.50 -11.94 -11.22
N LYS A 123 -18.28 -12.33 -10.83
CA LYS A 123 -17.34 -13.06 -11.71
C LYS A 123 -17.67 -14.56 -11.81
N ASN A 124 -18.10 -15.15 -10.72
CA ASN A 124 -18.40 -16.58 -10.62
C ASN A 124 -19.71 -16.99 -11.33
N ILE A 125 -20.52 -16.03 -11.79
CA ILE A 125 -21.68 -16.30 -12.66
C ILE A 125 -21.25 -16.91 -13.99
N VAL A 126 -20.06 -16.57 -14.50
CA VAL A 126 -19.56 -17.10 -15.77
C VAL A 126 -19.02 -18.52 -15.54
N PRO A 127 -19.66 -19.56 -16.10
CA PRO A 127 -19.20 -20.93 -15.92
C PRO A 127 -17.83 -21.13 -16.58
N LEU A 128 -17.05 -22.04 -16.02
CA LEU A 128 -15.73 -22.35 -16.54
C LEU A 128 -15.81 -22.95 -17.97
N PRO A 129 -14.89 -22.61 -18.88
CA PRO A 129 -14.82 -23.24 -20.19
C PRO A 129 -14.63 -24.76 -20.08
N ALA A 130 -15.35 -25.53 -20.89
CA ALA A 130 -15.22 -26.98 -20.92
C ALA A 130 -13.77 -27.41 -21.25
N ILE A 131 -13.22 -28.28 -20.42
CA ILE A 131 -11.85 -28.80 -20.56
C ILE A 131 -11.85 -29.87 -21.66
N LYS A 132 -11.06 -29.67 -22.73
CA LYS A 132 -10.84 -30.70 -23.77
C LYS A 132 -9.77 -31.68 -23.29
N GLN A 133 -9.95 -32.99 -23.54
CA GLN A 133 -9.03 -34.07 -23.12
C GLN A 133 -7.67 -34.10 -23.87
N MET A 134 -7.27 -33.01 -24.52
CA MET A 134 -5.94 -32.89 -25.11
C MET A 134 -4.95 -32.61 -23.99
N SER A 135 -4.07 -33.55 -23.68
CA SER A 135 -3.03 -33.39 -22.66
C SER A 135 -2.01 -32.34 -23.11
N GLY A 136 -2.10 -31.12 -22.57
CA GLY A 136 -1.13 -30.05 -22.85
C GLY A 136 -1.51 -28.69 -22.28
N LEU A 137 -0.52 -27.79 -22.21
CA LEU A 137 -0.74 -26.39 -21.81
C LEU A 137 -1.50 -25.66 -22.93
N ARG A 138 -2.66 -25.10 -22.61
CA ARG A 138 -3.42 -24.28 -23.56
C ARG A 138 -2.93 -22.84 -23.50
N LEU A 139 -2.08 -22.45 -24.44
CA LEU A 139 -1.72 -21.05 -24.60
C LEU A 139 -2.93 -20.25 -25.13
N PRO A 140 -3.04 -18.96 -24.76
CA PRO A 140 -3.82 -17.99 -25.52
C PRO A 140 -3.40 -17.97 -27.00
N ASN A 141 -4.19 -17.33 -27.87
CA ASN A 141 -3.77 -17.13 -29.26
C ASN A 141 -2.39 -16.44 -29.31
N ASP A 142 -1.58 -16.71 -30.33
CA ASP A 142 -0.21 -16.20 -30.47
C ASP A 142 -0.11 -14.68 -30.31
N ARG A 143 -1.16 -13.95 -30.75
CA ARG A 143 -1.30 -12.48 -30.57
C ARG A 143 -1.37 -12.01 -29.11
N PHE A 144 -1.81 -12.88 -28.20
CA PHE A 144 -1.88 -12.62 -26.76
C PHE A 144 -0.71 -13.29 -26.02
N CYS A 145 0.23 -13.89 -26.74
CA CYS A 145 1.46 -14.42 -26.19
C CYS A 145 2.59 -13.40 -26.41
N LEU A 146 3.43 -13.19 -25.39
CA LEU A 146 4.60 -12.32 -25.48
C LEU A 146 5.78 -13.05 -26.16
N MET A 147 5.56 -13.56 -27.38
CA MET A 147 6.56 -14.32 -28.14
C MET A 147 7.44 -13.44 -29.03
N ASN A 148 6.96 -12.23 -29.37
CA ASN A 148 7.71 -11.31 -30.20
C ASN A 148 8.68 -10.48 -29.36
N PRO A 149 9.93 -10.26 -29.84
CA PRO A 149 10.85 -9.37 -29.17
C PRO A 149 10.24 -7.96 -29.09
N SER A 150 10.18 -7.39 -27.89
CA SER A 150 9.65 -6.03 -27.65
C SER A 150 10.55 -4.94 -28.23
N TYR A 151 11.73 -5.29 -28.72
CA TYR A 151 12.69 -4.38 -29.34
C TYR A 151 13.22 -5.01 -30.63
N VAL A 152 13.22 -4.22 -31.70
CA VAL A 152 13.88 -4.56 -32.95
C VAL A 152 15.10 -3.67 -33.05
N TRP A 153 16.29 -4.26 -33.12
CA TRP A 153 17.49 -3.50 -33.36
C TRP A 153 17.52 -3.09 -34.83
N HIS A 154 17.36 -1.79 -35.09
CA HIS A 154 17.59 -1.22 -36.42
C HIS A 154 19.07 -0.86 -36.52
N ASN A 155 19.82 -1.59 -37.36
CA ASN A 155 21.18 -1.21 -37.68
C ASN A 155 21.15 0.11 -38.45
N THR A 156 21.76 1.16 -37.92
CA THR A 156 21.90 2.45 -38.62
C THR A 156 23.06 2.47 -39.63
N ASN A 157 23.64 1.31 -39.99
CA ASN A 157 24.73 1.20 -40.96
C ASN A 157 24.30 0.48 -42.24
N GLN A 158 23.55 1.18 -43.08
CA GLN A 158 23.41 1.09 -44.56
C GLN A 158 22.17 1.95 -44.85
N ASP A 159 22.30 3.20 -45.28
CA ASP A 159 22.70 3.52 -46.65
C ASP A 159 23.42 4.87 -46.76
N ASN A 160 24.72 4.81 -47.04
CA ASN A 160 25.49 5.85 -47.74
C ASN A 160 26.66 5.15 -48.46
N SER A 161 26.34 4.26 -49.40
CA SER A 161 27.31 3.80 -50.39
C SER A 161 26.59 3.43 -51.68
N SER A 162 26.91 4.21 -52.70
CA SER A 162 26.43 4.23 -54.07
C SER A 162 26.36 2.87 -54.77
N GLU A 163 25.29 2.68 -55.55
CA GLU A 163 25.24 2.07 -56.89
C GLU A 163 26.38 1.10 -57.29
N SER A 164 26.09 -0.21 -57.42
CA SER A 164 26.41 -1.04 -58.63
C SER A 164 26.18 -2.57 -58.46
N GLN A 165 25.26 -3.08 -59.30
CA GLN A 165 25.28 -4.36 -60.04
C GLN A 165 24.97 -5.75 -59.40
N LYS A 166 23.72 -6.18 -59.68
CA LYS A 166 23.24 -7.48 -60.26
C LYS A 166 23.49 -8.82 -59.53
N ARG A 167 22.40 -9.49 -59.09
CA ARG A 167 21.70 -10.61 -59.81
C ARG A 167 20.66 -11.33 -58.92
N ASP A 168 19.43 -11.38 -59.44
CA ASP A 168 18.40 -12.44 -59.40
C ASP A 168 18.30 -13.41 -58.21
N TYR A 169 17.20 -13.36 -57.45
CA TYR A 169 16.26 -14.48 -57.29
C TYR A 169 14.86 -13.97 -56.91
N ASN A 170 13.87 -14.67 -57.45
CA ASN A 170 12.46 -14.31 -57.59
C ASN A 170 11.63 -14.55 -56.31
N LYS A 171 10.60 -13.71 -56.13
CA LYS A 171 9.30 -13.97 -55.49
C LYS A 171 9.26 -14.24 -53.97
N HIS A 172 8.87 -13.22 -53.20
CA HIS A 172 7.51 -13.13 -52.63
C HIS A 172 7.17 -11.66 -52.33
N ALA A 173 6.40 -11.06 -53.23
CA ALA A 173 5.70 -9.82 -52.95
C ALA A 173 4.72 -10.05 -51.81
N SER A 174 4.90 -9.34 -50.69
CA SER A 174 3.82 -9.04 -49.75
C SER A 174 3.56 -7.54 -49.81
N THR A 175 2.99 -7.12 -50.92
CA THR A 175 2.16 -5.91 -50.92
C THR A 175 0.86 -6.27 -50.19
N SER A 176 0.73 -5.87 -48.94
CA SER A 176 -0.59 -5.58 -48.39
C SER A 176 -0.50 -4.46 -47.37
N SER A 177 -0.05 -3.29 -47.83
CA SER A 177 -0.56 -2.06 -47.24
C SER A 177 -2.06 -2.06 -47.51
N LEU A 178 -2.86 -2.38 -46.51
CA LEU A 178 -4.26 -2.00 -46.55
C LEU A 178 -4.27 -0.47 -46.56
N SER A 179 -4.62 0.11 -47.70
CA SER A 179 -4.83 1.56 -47.82
C SER A 179 -5.80 2.02 -46.73
N ALA A 180 -5.53 3.19 -46.16
CA ALA A 180 -6.34 3.80 -45.11
C ALA A 180 -7.84 3.86 -45.48
N ASP A 181 -8.16 3.98 -46.78
CA ASP A 181 -9.54 3.94 -47.28
C ASP A 181 -10.23 2.58 -47.11
N LYS A 182 -9.47 1.48 -47.21
CA LYS A 182 -10.00 0.11 -47.01
C LYS A 182 -10.23 -0.17 -45.53
N VAL A 183 -9.39 0.38 -44.66
CA VAL A 183 -9.55 0.32 -43.19
C VAL A 183 -10.75 1.16 -42.76
N MET A 184 -10.89 2.37 -43.29
CA MET A 184 -12.05 3.24 -43.03
C MET A 184 -13.37 2.60 -43.45
N ARG A 185 -13.46 1.98 -44.64
CA ARG A 185 -14.71 1.29 -45.04
C ARG A 185 -15.06 0.08 -44.17
N MET A 186 -14.08 -0.68 -43.67
CA MET A 186 -14.33 -1.77 -42.72
C MET A 186 -14.83 -1.28 -41.36
N LEU A 187 -14.45 -0.06 -40.94
CA LEU A 187 -14.96 0.55 -39.71
C LEU A 187 -16.37 1.16 -39.87
N HIS A 188 -16.80 1.44 -41.10
CA HIS A 188 -18.13 1.99 -41.39
C HIS A 188 -19.23 0.94 -41.60
N THR A 189 -18.93 -0.36 -41.48
CA THR A 189 -19.97 -1.39 -41.42
C THR A 189 -20.39 -1.69 -39.98
N GLN A 190 -20.81 -0.67 -39.24
CA GLN A 190 -21.89 -0.78 -38.28
C GLN A 190 -22.66 0.54 -38.29
N ASN A 191 -23.76 0.53 -39.05
CA ASN A 191 -24.71 1.63 -39.08
C ASN A 191 -25.54 1.58 -37.79
N PRO A 192 -25.43 2.54 -36.85
CA PRO A 192 -26.23 2.52 -35.61
C PRO A 192 -27.70 2.92 -35.84
N LEU A 193 -28.12 3.22 -37.07
CA LEU A 193 -29.46 3.73 -37.40
C LEU A 193 -30.50 2.66 -37.79
N LYS A 194 -30.24 1.37 -37.52
CA LYS A 194 -31.27 0.30 -37.62
C LYS A 194 -31.37 -0.50 -36.32
N ARG A 195 -31.64 0.18 -35.20
CA ARG A 195 -32.35 -0.44 -34.08
C ARG A 195 -33.82 -0.03 -34.21
N LYS A 196 -34.71 -1.01 -34.40
CA LYS A 196 -36.16 -0.79 -34.22
C LYS A 196 -36.37 -0.26 -32.80
N PRO A 197 -37.19 0.78 -32.57
CA PRO A 197 -37.54 1.20 -31.23
C PRO A 197 -38.28 0.04 -30.53
N GLU A 198 -37.80 -0.40 -29.38
CA GLU A 198 -38.59 -1.21 -28.46
C GLU A 198 -39.78 -0.38 -27.99
N SER A 199 -40.95 -1.02 -27.95
CA SER A 199 -42.19 -0.45 -27.46
C SER A 199 -42.10 -0.11 -25.98
N PRO A 200 -42.74 0.97 -25.50
CA PRO A 200 -42.84 1.26 -24.08
C PRO A 200 -43.48 0.10 -23.30
N ILE A 201 -42.87 -0.24 -22.16
CA ILE A 201 -43.43 -1.13 -21.16
C ILE A 201 -44.68 -0.44 -20.61
N GLU A 202 -45.85 -1.04 -20.83
CA GLU A 202 -47.08 -0.62 -20.17
C GLU A 202 -46.93 -0.91 -18.66
N GLU A 203 -46.92 0.16 -17.86
CA GLU A 203 -47.19 0.07 -16.43
C GLU A 203 -48.67 -0.30 -16.26
N GLU A 204 -48.93 -1.60 -16.11
CA GLU A 204 -50.22 -2.07 -15.60
C GLU A 204 -50.23 -1.82 -14.09
N TYR A 205 -50.99 -0.79 -13.70
CA TYR A 205 -51.42 -0.58 -12.32
C TYR A 205 -52.50 -1.61 -11.98
N ASP A 206 -52.19 -2.49 -11.03
CA ASP A 206 -53.11 -2.98 -9.99
C ASP A 206 -52.31 -3.51 -8.78
#